data_AF-A0A961H6C6-F1
#
_entry.id   AF-A0A961H6C6-F1
#
_cell.length_a   1.000
_cell.length_b   1.000
_cell.length_c   1.000
_cell.angle_alpha   90.00
_cell.angle_beta   90.00
_cell.angle_gamma   90.00
#
_symmetry.space_group_name_H-M   'P 1'
#
loop_
_entity.id
_entity.type
_entity.pdbx_description
1 polymer ?
#
loop_
_entity_poly.entity_id
_entity_poly.type
_entity_poly.pdbx_seq_one_letter_code
_entity_poly.pdbx_strand_id
1 'polypeptide(L)'
;MANMQGAPASDEEQKTALEQYGVDLTAIAGTGKLDPVIGRDAEIRRVSQVLTRRTKNNPVLIGEPGVGKTAVVEGLAQRIIAGDVADSLKGKRLVALDLAALVAGAKYRGEFEERLKAVLKEINEADGQIITFVDELHTLMGAGGGEGSVAAANMLKPMLARGELRLIGATTLDEYREFIEKDAALERRFQQVYVGEPSVADTISILRGLKEKYEVH
;
A
#
# COMPACT_ATOMS: atom_id res chain seq x y z
N MET A 1 50.56 29.52 -6.74
CA MET A 1 49.82 29.08 -7.94
C MET A 1 50.13 27.59 -8.08
N ALA A 2 49.21 26.63 -8.11
CA ALA A 2 47.77 26.63 -8.32
C ALA A 2 47.10 25.41 -7.65
N ASN A 3 45.83 25.63 -7.29
CA ASN A 3 44.75 24.74 -6.86
C ASN A 3 44.95 23.22 -6.85
N MET A 4 44.77 22.63 -5.65
CA MET A 4 44.13 21.32 -5.49
C MET A 4 42.64 21.47 -5.84
N GLN A 5 42.22 20.97 -6.99
CA GLN A 5 40.80 20.75 -7.28
C GLN A 5 40.37 19.46 -6.59
N GLY A 6 39.47 19.60 -5.62
CA GLY A 6 38.72 18.47 -5.07
C GLY A 6 37.96 17.77 -6.18
N ALA A 7 38.04 16.44 -6.20
CA ALA A 7 37.16 15.63 -7.02
C ALA A 7 35.70 15.94 -6.65
N PRO A 8 34.78 16.01 -7.64
CA PRO A 8 33.37 16.16 -7.33
C PRO A 8 32.94 14.93 -6.52
N ALA A 9 32.31 15.19 -5.37
CA ALA A 9 31.55 14.16 -4.68
C ALA A 9 30.54 13.62 -5.68
N SER A 10 30.53 12.30 -5.86
CA SER A 10 29.54 11.60 -6.67
C SER A 10 28.15 12.01 -6.20
N ASP A 11 27.33 12.53 -7.13
CA ASP A 11 25.90 12.76 -6.92
C ASP A 11 25.24 11.43 -6.55
N GLU A 12 25.09 11.16 -5.26
CA GLU A 12 24.06 10.24 -4.79
C GLU A 12 22.73 10.86 -5.23
N GLU A 13 22.09 10.30 -6.26
CA GLU A 13 20.75 10.69 -6.67
C GLU A 13 19.87 10.75 -5.41
N GLN A 14 19.39 11.95 -5.08
CA GLN A 14 18.54 12.15 -3.92
C GLN A 14 17.31 11.25 -4.10
N LYS A 15 17.20 10.22 -3.26
CA LYS A 15 16.06 9.29 -3.28
C LYS A 15 14.76 10.08 -3.20
N THR A 16 13.80 9.71 -4.04
CA THR A 16 12.45 10.29 -4.04
C THR A 16 11.72 10.01 -2.72
N ALA A 17 10.66 10.76 -2.41
CA ALA A 17 9.88 10.54 -1.20
C ALA A 17 9.23 9.15 -1.19
N LEU A 18 8.72 8.67 -2.32
CA LEU A 18 8.18 7.31 -2.44
C LEU A 18 9.24 6.22 -2.24
N GLU A 19 10.49 6.45 -2.64
CA GLU A 19 11.58 5.49 -2.39
C GLU A 19 12.05 5.50 -0.93
N GLN A 20 11.93 6.64 -0.25
CA GLN A 20 12.30 6.77 1.15
C GLN A 20 11.23 6.22 2.10
N TYR A 21 9.96 6.39 1.74
CA TYR A 21 8.81 6.11 2.62
C TYR A 21 7.84 5.06 2.06
N GLY A 22 8.25 4.37 1.00
CA GLY A 22 7.46 3.35 0.35
C GLY A 22 8.30 2.16 -0.10
N VAL A 23 7.61 1.06 -0.31
CA VAL A 23 8.18 -0.20 -0.79
C VAL A 23 7.44 -0.61 -2.06
N ASP A 24 8.16 -0.65 -3.18
CA ASP A 24 7.60 -1.05 -4.47
C ASP A 24 7.44 -2.57 -4.55
N LEU A 25 6.25 -3.06 -4.21
CA LEU A 25 5.92 -4.49 -4.20
C LEU A 25 6.00 -5.09 -5.61
N THR A 26 5.66 -4.32 -6.64
CA THR A 26 5.79 -4.76 -8.03
C THR A 26 7.26 -4.94 -8.44
N ALA A 27 8.16 -4.05 -8.02
CA ALA A 27 9.59 -4.21 -8.26
C ALA A 27 10.13 -5.46 -7.54
N ILE A 28 9.74 -5.68 -6.28
CA ILE A 28 10.15 -6.87 -5.52
C ILE A 28 9.60 -8.14 -6.19
N ALA A 29 8.33 -8.13 -6.62
CA ALA A 29 7.72 -9.23 -7.36
C ALA A 29 8.48 -9.54 -8.66
N GLY A 30 8.90 -8.52 -9.41
CA GLY A 30 9.69 -8.66 -10.64
C GLY A 30 11.04 -9.32 -10.42
N THR A 31 11.62 -9.22 -9.22
CA THR A 31 12.87 -9.92 -8.85
C THR A 31 12.65 -11.34 -8.32
N GLY A 32 11.39 -11.80 -8.19
CA GLY A 32 11.04 -13.11 -7.65
C GLY A 32 11.26 -13.25 -6.13
N LYS A 33 11.49 -12.14 -5.41
CA LYS A 33 11.79 -12.15 -3.97
C LYS A 33 10.56 -12.32 -3.08
N LEU A 34 9.37 -11.92 -3.54
CA LEU A 34 8.12 -12.11 -2.79
C LEU A 34 7.81 -13.61 -2.60
N ASP A 35 7.17 -13.95 -1.49
CA ASP A 35 6.74 -15.32 -1.21
C ASP A 35 5.59 -15.74 -2.16
N PRO A 36 5.53 -17.01 -2.58
CA PRO A 36 4.41 -17.48 -3.38
C PRO A 36 3.12 -17.36 -2.56
N VAL A 37 2.09 -16.77 -3.16
CA VAL A 37 0.80 -16.60 -2.49
C VAL A 37 -0.14 -17.75 -2.85
N ILE A 38 -0.49 -18.57 -1.85
CA ILE A 38 -1.34 -19.75 -2.00
C ILE A 38 -2.72 -19.48 -1.39
N GLY A 39 -3.79 -19.88 -2.10
CA GLY A 39 -5.15 -19.92 -1.54
C GLY A 39 -5.86 -18.57 -1.42
N ARG A 40 -5.39 -17.51 -2.10
CA ARG A 40 -5.97 -16.15 -2.06
C ARG A 40 -6.54 -15.65 -3.39
N ASP A 41 -6.83 -16.56 -4.32
CA ASP A 41 -7.27 -16.20 -5.68
C ASP A 41 -8.60 -15.46 -5.73
N ALA A 42 -9.49 -15.70 -4.78
CA ALA A 42 -10.79 -15.04 -4.72
C ALA A 42 -10.63 -13.58 -4.27
N GLU A 43 -9.85 -13.35 -3.22
CA GLU A 43 -9.57 -12.05 -2.64
C GLU A 43 -8.75 -11.19 -3.61
N ILE A 44 -7.69 -11.75 -4.22
CA ILE A 44 -6.86 -11.04 -5.21
C ILE A 44 -7.71 -10.63 -6.42
N ARG A 45 -8.54 -11.54 -6.96
CA ARG A 45 -9.47 -11.18 -8.05
C ARG A 45 -10.46 -10.11 -7.61
N ARG A 46 -10.98 -10.19 -6.39
CA ARG A 46 -11.92 -9.20 -5.88
C ARG A 46 -11.27 -7.82 -5.78
N VAL A 47 -10.07 -7.72 -5.24
CA VAL A 47 -9.29 -6.46 -5.14
C VAL A 47 -9.04 -5.90 -6.54
N SER A 48 -8.57 -6.72 -7.47
CA SER A 48 -8.36 -6.33 -8.88
C SER A 48 -9.64 -5.79 -9.51
N GLN A 49 -10.77 -6.49 -9.37
CA GLN A 49 -12.06 -6.02 -9.88
C GLN A 49 -12.45 -4.66 -9.30
N VAL A 50 -12.29 -4.46 -7.99
CA VAL A 50 -12.61 -3.19 -7.33
C VAL A 50 -11.78 -2.04 -7.90
N LEU A 51 -10.47 -2.23 -8.07
CA LEU A 51 -9.57 -1.19 -8.60
C LEU A 51 -9.93 -0.73 -10.02
N THR A 52 -10.64 -1.56 -10.79
CA THR A 52 -11.07 -1.22 -12.16
C THR A 52 -12.42 -0.48 -12.23
N ARG A 53 -13.12 -0.32 -11.10
CA ARG A 53 -14.44 0.35 -11.08
C ARG A 53 -14.32 1.86 -11.31
N ARG A 54 -15.43 2.46 -11.74
CA ARG A 54 -15.60 3.92 -11.83
C ARG A 54 -15.88 4.58 -10.48
N THR A 55 -16.54 3.86 -9.58
CA THR A 55 -16.91 4.32 -8.23
C THR A 55 -16.60 3.22 -7.21
N LYS A 56 -16.39 3.60 -5.94
CA LYS A 56 -15.96 2.69 -4.87
C LYS A 56 -14.79 1.80 -5.34
N ASN A 57 -13.77 2.43 -5.91
CA ASN A 57 -12.66 1.78 -6.58
C ASN A 57 -11.40 1.67 -5.72
N ASN A 58 -11.53 1.96 -4.41
CA ASN A 58 -10.48 1.75 -3.43
C ASN A 58 -10.88 0.53 -2.57
N PRO A 59 -10.28 -0.66 -2.78
CA PRO A 59 -10.58 -1.81 -1.95
C PRO A 59 -10.02 -1.63 -0.54
N VAL A 60 -10.76 -2.09 0.47
CA VAL A 60 -10.27 -2.18 1.85
C VAL A 60 -10.38 -3.62 2.30
N LEU A 61 -9.24 -4.24 2.56
CA LEU A 61 -9.10 -5.59 3.09
C LEU A 61 -9.51 -5.59 4.56
N ILE A 62 -10.63 -6.24 4.87
CA ILE A 62 -11.19 -6.34 6.22
C ILE A 62 -10.93 -7.74 6.76
N GLY A 63 -10.24 -7.84 7.89
CA GLY A 63 -10.00 -9.11 8.56
C GLY A 63 -9.14 -8.92 9.82
N GLU A 64 -9.08 -9.95 10.65
CA GLU A 64 -8.26 -9.93 11.87
C GLU A 64 -6.76 -9.79 11.55
N PRO A 65 -5.94 -9.30 12.49
CA PRO A 65 -4.49 -9.34 12.35
C PRO A 65 -3.99 -10.78 12.09
N GLY A 66 -3.01 -10.93 11.20
CA GLY A 66 -2.40 -12.23 10.90
C GLY A 66 -3.13 -13.10 9.86
N VAL A 67 -4.33 -12.74 9.39
CA VAL A 67 -5.05 -13.53 8.37
C VAL A 67 -4.41 -13.45 6.97
N GLY A 68 -3.35 -12.67 6.78
CA GLY A 68 -2.65 -12.55 5.49
C GLY A 68 -3.23 -11.48 4.54
N LYS A 69 -3.69 -10.35 5.08
CA LYS A 69 -4.12 -9.19 4.26
C LYS A 69 -2.99 -8.71 3.35
N THR A 70 -1.77 -8.59 3.88
CA THR A 70 -0.57 -8.21 3.09
C THR A 70 -0.26 -9.23 1.99
N ALA A 71 -0.43 -10.53 2.24
CA ALA A 71 -0.23 -11.56 1.23
C ALA A 71 -1.20 -11.42 0.03
N VAL A 72 -2.43 -10.95 0.25
CA VAL A 72 -3.36 -10.64 -0.85
C VAL A 72 -2.81 -9.51 -1.74
N VAL A 73 -2.17 -8.51 -1.15
CA VAL A 73 -1.59 -7.36 -1.87
C VAL A 73 -0.32 -7.78 -2.63
N GLU A 74 0.54 -8.57 -2.00
CA GLU A 74 1.73 -9.15 -2.63
C GLU A 74 1.36 -10.06 -3.81
N GLY A 75 0.31 -10.87 -3.65
CA GLY A 75 -0.23 -11.71 -4.72
C GLY A 75 -0.78 -10.87 -5.88
N LEU A 76 -1.41 -9.72 -5.59
CA LEU A 76 -1.79 -8.77 -6.63
C LEU A 76 -0.56 -8.19 -7.36
N ALA A 77 0.52 -7.83 -6.65
CA ALA A 77 1.75 -7.36 -7.28
C ALA A 77 2.34 -8.42 -8.22
N GLN A 78 2.40 -9.68 -7.78
CA GLN A 78 2.85 -10.81 -8.62
C GLN A 78 2.01 -10.94 -9.88
N ARG A 79 0.68 -10.83 -9.78
CA ARG A 79 -0.21 -10.89 -10.95
C ARG A 79 -0.05 -9.71 -11.90
N ILE A 80 0.18 -8.50 -11.38
CA ILE A 80 0.46 -7.32 -12.21
C ILE A 80 1.73 -7.57 -13.05
N ILE A 81 2.80 -8.08 -12.42
CA ILE A 81 4.05 -8.41 -13.10
C ILE A 81 3.88 -9.54 -14.11
N ALA A 82 3.12 -10.58 -13.77
CA ALA A 82 2.81 -11.68 -14.68
C ALA A 82 1.86 -11.27 -15.84
N GLY A 83 1.25 -10.09 -15.77
CA GLY A 83 0.24 -9.64 -16.72
C GLY A 83 -1.13 -10.35 -16.55
N ASP A 84 -1.33 -11.12 -15.48
CA ASP A 84 -2.60 -11.79 -15.12
C ASP A 84 -3.54 -10.81 -14.38
N VAL A 85 -3.80 -9.67 -15.00
CA VAL A 85 -4.72 -8.64 -14.53
C VAL A 85 -5.45 -8.00 -15.71
N ALA A 86 -6.51 -7.26 -15.44
CA ALA A 86 -7.16 -6.43 -16.45
C ALA A 86 -6.16 -5.45 -17.08
N ASP A 87 -6.36 -5.10 -18.36
CA ASP A 87 -5.44 -4.21 -19.09
C ASP A 87 -5.23 -2.87 -18.39
N SER A 88 -6.26 -2.35 -17.72
CA SER A 88 -6.19 -1.11 -16.96
C SER A 88 -5.33 -1.18 -15.70
N LEU A 89 -4.80 -2.35 -15.32
CA LEU A 89 -3.88 -2.55 -14.20
C LEU A 89 -2.49 -3.02 -14.66
N LYS A 90 -2.34 -3.44 -15.93
CA LYS A 90 -1.04 -3.87 -16.46
C LYS A 90 -0.03 -2.71 -16.42
N GLY A 91 1.20 -3.02 -16.01
CA GLY A 91 2.29 -2.05 -15.92
C GLY A 91 2.15 -1.01 -14.80
N LYS A 92 1.07 -1.03 -14.00
CA LYS A 92 0.96 -0.15 -12.83
C LYS A 92 1.93 -0.60 -11.74
N ARG A 93 2.41 0.36 -10.96
CA ARG A 93 3.24 0.11 -9.78
C ARG A 93 2.35 -0.07 -8.56
N LEU A 94 2.64 -1.06 -7.72
CA LEU A 94 1.99 -1.23 -6.42
C LEU A 94 3.00 -0.90 -5.32
N VAL A 95 2.77 0.21 -4.62
CA VAL A 95 3.69 0.72 -3.60
C VAL A 95 3.02 0.68 -2.23
N ALA A 96 3.61 -0.05 -1.30
CA ALA A 96 3.20 -0.05 0.10
C ALA A 96 3.83 1.16 0.81
N LEU A 97 3.03 1.95 1.53
CA LEU A 97 3.57 3.05 2.35
C LEU A 97 4.07 2.51 3.69
N ASP A 98 5.27 2.92 4.07
CA ASP A 98 5.83 2.68 5.39
C ASP A 98 5.49 3.87 6.30
N LEU A 99 4.37 3.72 7.03
CA LEU A 99 3.93 4.74 7.97
C LEU A 99 4.90 4.90 9.14
N ALA A 100 5.59 3.83 9.53
CA ALA A 100 6.59 3.89 10.59
C ALA A 100 7.79 4.73 10.15
N ALA A 101 8.24 4.58 8.90
CA ALA A 101 9.31 5.40 8.34
C ALA A 101 8.93 6.89 8.22
N LEU A 102 7.66 7.19 7.87
CA LEU A 102 7.17 8.58 7.83
C LEU A 102 7.24 9.25 9.19
N VAL A 103 6.90 8.52 10.26
CA VAL A 103 6.92 9.01 11.65
C VAL A 103 8.33 8.98 12.25
N ALA A 104 9.17 8.01 11.84
CA ALA A 104 10.50 7.83 12.39
C ALA A 104 11.38 9.07 12.17
N GLY A 105 12.01 9.53 13.25
CA GLY A 105 12.87 10.71 13.21
C GLY A 105 12.16 12.03 12.91
N ALA A 106 10.81 12.06 12.89
CA ALA A 106 10.06 13.31 12.87
C ALA A 106 10.14 13.93 14.27
N LYS A 107 11.01 14.94 14.45
CA LYS A 107 11.16 15.65 15.73
C LYS A 107 10.01 16.61 15.98
N TYR A 108 9.40 17.08 14.89
CA TYR A 108 8.28 18.00 14.90
C TYR A 108 7.12 17.44 14.06
N ARG A 109 5.88 17.66 14.51
CA ARG A 109 4.67 17.13 13.85
C ARG A 109 4.54 17.56 12.39
N GLY A 110 4.96 18.78 12.07
CA GLY A 110 4.98 19.30 10.70
C GLY A 110 5.86 18.49 9.75
N GLU A 111 6.92 17.83 10.24
CA GLU A 111 7.79 17.01 9.39
C GLU A 111 7.08 15.77 8.84
N PHE A 112 6.22 15.13 9.65
CA PHE A 112 5.40 14.01 9.18
C PHE A 112 4.45 14.48 8.06
N GLU A 113 3.78 15.61 8.27
CA GLU A 113 2.87 16.19 7.29
C GLU A 113 3.58 16.56 5.98
N GLU A 114 4.76 17.17 6.06
CA GLU A 114 5.57 17.52 4.90
C GLU A 114 6.03 16.27 4.13
N ARG A 115 6.47 15.23 4.84
CA ARG A 115 6.86 13.95 4.22
C ARG A 115 5.69 13.26 3.53
N LEU A 116 4.54 13.17 4.21
CA LEU A 116 3.33 12.59 3.61
C LEU A 116 2.88 13.40 2.40
N LYS A 117 2.93 14.73 2.48
CA LYS A 117 2.58 15.61 1.36
C LYS A 117 3.52 15.41 0.16
N ALA A 118 4.82 15.20 0.40
CA ALA A 118 5.78 14.88 -0.67
C ALA A 118 5.44 13.54 -1.34
N VAL A 119 5.16 12.50 -0.56
CA VAL A 119 4.72 11.19 -1.08
C VAL A 119 3.44 11.30 -1.90
N LEU A 120 2.42 11.99 -1.39
CA LEU A 120 1.14 12.17 -2.08
C LEU A 120 1.29 12.99 -3.36
N LYS A 121 2.18 13.98 -3.36
CA LYS A 121 2.50 14.76 -4.55
C LYS A 121 3.08 13.87 -5.66
N GLU A 122 4.06 13.02 -5.35
CA GLU A 122 4.65 12.10 -6.33
C GLU A 122 3.61 11.09 -6.86
N ILE A 123 2.72 10.58 -5.99
CA ILE A 123 1.62 9.69 -6.42
C ILE A 123 0.69 10.40 -7.41
N ASN A 124 0.35 11.66 -7.14
CA ASN A 124 -0.50 12.45 -8.02
C ASN A 124 0.17 12.76 -9.36
N GLU A 125 1.46 13.09 -9.33
CA GLU A 125 2.27 13.35 -10.53
C GLU A 125 2.47 12.09 -11.39
N ALA A 126 2.34 10.90 -10.81
CA ALA A 126 2.37 9.64 -11.55
C ALA A 126 1.08 9.36 -12.34
N ASP A 127 0.10 10.28 -12.38
CA ASP A 127 -1.11 10.22 -13.23
C ASP A 127 -1.81 8.85 -13.21
N GLY A 128 -2.05 8.36 -11.99
CA GLY A 128 -2.74 7.09 -11.74
C GLY A 128 -1.94 5.84 -12.08
N GLN A 129 -0.64 5.93 -12.41
CA GLN A 129 0.24 4.77 -12.62
C GLN A 129 0.62 4.05 -11.33
N ILE A 130 0.42 4.69 -10.18
CA ILE A 130 0.70 4.12 -8.86
C ILE A 130 -0.61 3.70 -8.20
N ILE A 131 -0.63 2.47 -7.70
CA ILE A 131 -1.58 1.96 -6.73
C ILE A 131 -0.87 1.97 -5.38
N THR A 132 -1.49 2.59 -4.38
CA THR A 132 -0.92 2.71 -3.04
C THR A 132 -1.52 1.65 -2.13
N PHE A 133 -0.69 0.93 -1.37
CA PHE A 133 -1.14 0.09 -0.28
C PHE A 133 -0.83 0.77 1.05
N VAL A 134 -1.82 0.81 1.94
CA VAL A 134 -1.67 1.30 3.31
C VAL A 134 -2.18 0.21 4.25
N ASP A 135 -1.24 -0.41 4.95
CA ASP A 135 -1.60 -1.25 6.10
C ASP A 135 -2.06 -0.37 7.25
N GLU A 136 -2.97 -0.90 8.07
CA GLU A 136 -3.61 -0.14 9.16
C GLU A 136 -4.20 1.20 8.70
N LEU A 137 -4.99 1.19 7.61
CA LEU A 137 -5.55 2.39 6.98
C LEU A 137 -6.25 3.34 7.97
N HIS A 138 -6.88 2.80 9.01
CA HIS A 138 -7.55 3.56 10.07
C HIS A 138 -6.62 4.57 10.77
N THR A 139 -5.32 4.30 10.84
CA THR A 139 -4.32 5.20 11.44
C THR A 139 -4.26 6.55 10.71
N LEU A 140 -4.40 6.54 9.39
CA LEU A 140 -4.48 7.76 8.56
C LEU A 140 -5.89 8.37 8.52
N MET A 141 -6.89 7.69 9.08
CA MET A 141 -8.30 8.11 9.09
C MET A 141 -8.78 8.57 10.47
N GLY A 142 -7.85 8.82 11.40
CA GLY A 142 -8.15 9.45 12.70
C GLY A 142 -7.93 8.56 13.92
N ALA A 143 -7.68 7.26 13.75
CA ALA A 143 -7.55 6.32 14.86
C ALA A 143 -6.36 6.58 15.80
N GLY A 144 -5.33 7.26 15.32
CA GLY A 144 -4.18 7.65 16.15
C GLY A 144 -4.48 8.76 17.17
N GLY A 145 -5.67 9.40 17.13
CA GLY A 145 -6.11 10.46 18.05
C GLY A 145 -5.28 11.75 18.08
N GLY A 146 -4.09 11.75 17.49
CA GLY A 146 -3.18 12.89 17.40
C GLY A 146 -3.43 13.76 16.16
N GLU A 147 -2.98 15.01 16.21
CA GLU A 147 -3.13 15.97 15.11
C GLU A 147 -2.62 15.44 13.75
N GLY A 148 -1.60 14.57 13.75
CA GLY A 148 -1.05 13.98 12.51
C GLY A 148 -2.02 13.06 11.75
N SER A 149 -2.85 12.28 12.44
CA SER A 149 -3.87 11.44 11.77
C SER A 149 -5.00 12.29 11.18
N VAL A 150 -5.35 13.39 11.86
CA VAL A 150 -6.32 14.39 11.37
C VAL A 150 -5.78 15.09 10.11
N ALA A 151 -4.51 15.50 10.13
CA ALA A 151 -3.86 16.13 8.99
C ALA A 151 -3.79 15.18 7.79
N ALA A 152 -3.40 13.92 8.00
CA ALA A 152 -3.38 12.90 6.94
C ALA A 152 -4.76 12.71 6.31
N ALA A 153 -5.81 12.55 7.13
CA ALA A 153 -7.18 12.40 6.63
C ALA A 153 -7.61 13.60 5.77
N ASN A 154 -7.26 14.83 6.19
CA ASN A 154 -7.56 16.05 5.43
C ASN A 154 -6.80 16.16 4.10
N MET A 155 -5.60 15.58 4.00
CA MET A 155 -4.84 15.52 2.74
C MET A 155 -5.40 14.44 1.79
N LEU A 156 -5.79 13.28 2.32
CA LEU A 156 -6.24 12.12 1.52
C LEU A 156 -7.65 12.30 0.97
N LYS A 157 -8.59 12.85 1.77
CA LYS A 157 -10.01 13.01 1.39
C LYS A 157 -10.21 13.70 0.05
N PRO A 158 -9.57 14.86 -0.25
CA PRO A 158 -9.73 15.53 -1.53
C PRO A 158 -9.22 14.70 -2.71
N MET A 159 -8.08 14.03 -2.57
CA MET A 159 -7.49 13.20 -3.64
C MET A 159 -8.36 11.98 -3.94
N LEU A 160 -8.86 11.30 -2.90
CA LEU A 160 -9.84 10.22 -3.02
C LEU A 160 -11.15 10.72 -3.65
N ALA A 161 -11.56 11.96 -3.33
CA ALA A 161 -12.76 12.56 -3.89
C ALA A 161 -12.62 12.86 -5.39
N ARG A 162 -11.44 13.27 -5.84
CA ARG A 162 -11.13 13.56 -7.25
C ARG A 162 -10.71 12.33 -8.06
N GLY A 163 -10.41 11.21 -7.39
CA GLY A 163 -9.93 9.98 -8.05
C GLY A 163 -8.46 10.03 -8.44
N GLU A 164 -7.71 10.99 -7.89
CA GLU A 164 -6.27 11.18 -8.08
C GLU A 164 -5.44 10.14 -7.32
N LEU A 165 -6.01 9.61 -6.22
CA LEU A 165 -5.39 8.57 -5.41
C LEU A 165 -6.15 7.25 -5.60
N ARG A 166 -5.43 6.21 -5.99
CA ARG A 166 -5.93 4.83 -6.01
C ARG A 166 -5.25 4.05 -4.88
N LEU A 167 -6.05 3.58 -3.94
CA LEU A 167 -5.56 3.01 -2.69
C LEU A 167 -6.18 1.64 -2.40
N ILE A 168 -5.36 0.73 -1.89
CA ILE A 168 -5.74 -0.49 -1.20
C ILE A 168 -5.49 -0.25 0.29
N GLY A 169 -6.51 -0.38 1.12
CA GLY A 169 -6.37 -0.32 2.58
C GLY A 169 -6.41 -1.70 3.22
N ALA A 170 -5.82 -1.86 4.39
CA ALA A 170 -6.08 -2.99 5.28
C ALA A 170 -6.41 -2.51 6.70
N THR A 171 -7.38 -3.14 7.35
CA THR A 171 -7.84 -2.78 8.71
C THR A 171 -8.71 -3.91 9.28
N THR A 172 -9.10 -3.84 10.55
CA THR A 172 -10.13 -4.71 11.13
C THR A 172 -11.54 -4.17 10.85
N LEU A 173 -12.57 -4.98 11.08
CA LEU A 173 -13.95 -4.56 10.84
C LEU A 173 -14.38 -3.43 11.80
N ASP A 174 -13.95 -3.50 13.05
CA ASP A 174 -14.33 -2.52 14.07
C ASP A 174 -13.67 -1.16 13.81
N GLU A 175 -12.39 -1.15 13.46
CA GLU A 175 -11.69 0.06 13.02
C GLU A 175 -12.32 0.68 11.76
N TYR A 176 -12.70 -0.15 10.78
CA TYR A 176 -13.38 0.35 9.59
C TYR A 176 -14.69 1.05 9.95
N ARG A 177 -15.50 0.41 10.80
CA ARG A 177 -16.77 0.98 11.29
C ARG A 177 -16.57 2.27 12.05
N GLU A 178 -15.53 2.32 12.88
CA GLU A 178 -15.28 3.47 13.73
C GLU A 178 -14.74 4.68 12.96
N PHE A 179 -13.78 4.47 12.06
CA PHE A 179 -12.99 5.55 11.46
C PHE A 179 -13.29 5.83 9.98
N ILE A 180 -13.90 4.89 9.25
CA ILE A 180 -14.13 5.03 7.81
C ILE A 180 -15.63 5.08 7.49
N GLU A 181 -16.42 4.15 8.01
CA GLU A 181 -17.84 3.98 7.67
C GLU A 181 -18.72 5.16 8.12
N LYS A 182 -18.36 5.79 9.25
CA LYS A 182 -19.09 6.96 9.77
C LYS A 182 -18.93 8.21 8.89
N ASP A 183 -17.89 8.28 8.06
CA ASP A 183 -17.66 9.40 7.16
C ASP A 183 -18.23 9.08 5.76
N ALA A 184 -19.38 9.68 5.43
CA ALA A 184 -20.06 9.48 4.15
C ALA A 184 -19.20 9.85 2.93
N ALA A 185 -18.23 10.77 3.08
CA ALA A 185 -17.34 11.14 1.98
C ALA A 185 -16.28 10.07 1.70
N LEU A 186 -15.86 9.33 2.72
CA LEU A 186 -14.94 8.19 2.62
C LEU A 186 -15.68 6.90 2.22
N GLU A 187 -16.81 6.59 2.85
CA GLU A 187 -17.60 5.38 2.59
C GLU A 187 -17.90 5.20 1.08
N ARG A 188 -18.26 6.29 0.40
CA ARG A 188 -18.55 6.29 -1.05
C ARG A 188 -17.34 6.04 -1.95
N ARG A 189 -16.12 6.02 -1.39
CA ARG A 189 -14.85 5.79 -2.12
C ARG A 189 -14.29 4.41 -1.89
N PHE A 190 -14.65 3.77 -0.78
CA PHE A 190 -14.13 2.47 -0.40
C PHE A 190 -15.11 1.33 -0.69
N GLN A 191 -14.55 0.16 -0.96
CA GLN A 191 -15.28 -1.10 -1.08
C GLN A 191 -14.61 -2.13 -0.18
N GLN A 192 -15.35 -2.64 0.80
CA GLN A 192 -14.88 -3.72 1.65
C GLN A 192 -14.64 -5.00 0.85
N VAL A 193 -13.54 -5.68 1.19
CA VAL A 193 -13.16 -7.01 0.73
C VAL A 193 -12.76 -7.81 1.96
N TYR A 194 -13.56 -8.79 2.34
CA TYR A 194 -13.31 -9.59 3.54
C TYR A 194 -12.20 -10.61 3.27
N VAL A 195 -11.27 -10.71 4.22
CA VAL A 195 -10.18 -11.70 4.24
C VAL A 195 -10.33 -12.51 5.51
N GLY A 196 -10.78 -13.76 5.34
CA GLY A 196 -10.95 -14.70 6.44
C GLY A 196 -9.68 -15.47 6.75
N GLU A 197 -9.65 -16.06 7.95
CA GLU A 197 -8.67 -17.08 8.31
C GLU A 197 -8.73 -18.24 7.30
N PRO A 198 -7.58 -18.75 6.82
CA PRO A 198 -7.55 -19.91 5.95
C PRO A 198 -8.14 -21.15 6.66
N SER A 199 -8.79 -22.03 5.91
CA SER A 199 -9.18 -23.33 6.47
C SER A 199 -7.94 -24.15 6.81
N VAL A 200 -8.07 -25.18 7.67
CA VAL A 200 -6.93 -26.09 7.99
C VAL A 200 -6.32 -26.68 6.72
N ALA A 201 -7.14 -27.04 5.73
CA ALA A 201 -6.66 -27.58 4.45
C ALA A 201 -5.88 -26.52 3.64
N ASP A 202 -6.35 -25.27 3.64
CA ASP A 202 -5.66 -24.16 2.98
C ASP A 202 -4.34 -23.86 3.69
N THR A 203 -4.33 -23.83 5.03
CA THR A 203 -3.11 -23.64 5.84
C THR A 203 -2.07 -24.70 5.54
N ILE A 204 -2.46 -25.98 5.46
CA ILE A 204 -1.54 -27.06 5.06
C ILE A 204 -0.97 -26.79 3.66
N SER A 205 -1.79 -26.33 2.73
CA SER A 205 -1.37 -26.03 1.35
C SER A 205 -0.42 -24.84 1.29
N ILE A 206 -0.68 -23.79 2.08
CA ILE A 206 0.19 -22.62 2.25
C ILE A 206 1.55 -23.06 2.79
N LEU A 207 1.57 -23.80 3.89
CA LEU A 207 2.82 -24.26 4.52
C LEU A 207 3.64 -25.16 3.58
N ARG A 208 2.98 -26.03 2.80
CA ARG A 208 3.66 -26.85 1.79
C ARG A 208 4.29 -26.02 0.68
N GLY A 209 3.58 -24.99 0.18
CA GLY A 209 4.09 -24.10 -0.86
C GLY A 209 5.24 -23.21 -0.39
N LEU A 210 5.27 -22.84 0.90
CA LEU A 210 6.34 -22.04 1.49
C LEU A 210 7.57 -22.87 1.91
N LYS A 211 7.40 -24.19 2.07
CA LYS A 211 8.44 -25.10 2.54
C LYS A 211 9.76 -24.95 1.78
N GLU A 212 9.70 -24.91 0.45
CA GLU A 212 10.91 -24.82 -0.40
C GLU A 212 11.73 -23.55 -0.14
N LYS A 213 11.08 -22.44 0.18
CA LYS A 213 11.79 -21.18 0.53
C LYS A 213 12.43 -21.25 1.91
N TYR A 214 11.78 -21.87 2.88
CA TYR A 214 12.30 -21.97 4.24
C TYR A 214 13.36 -23.05 4.44
N GLU A 215 13.43 -24.07 3.57
CA GLU A 215 14.49 -25.10 3.62
C GLU A 215 15.86 -24.61 3.11
N VAL A 216 15.89 -23.48 2.39
CA VAL A 216 17.12 -22.90 1.81
C VAL A 216 17.82 -21.95 2.80
N HIS A 217 17.19 -21.65 3.94
CA HIS A 217 17.68 -20.79 5.02
C HIS A 217 17.95 -21.60 6.31
#